data_AF-A0A377DYB0-F1
#
_entry.id   AF-A0A377DYB0-F1
#
_cell.length_a   1.000
_cell.length_b   1.000
_cell.length_c   1.000
_cell.angle_alpha   90.00
_cell.angle_beta   90.00
_cell.angle_gamma   90.00
#
_symmetry.space_group_name_H-M   'P 1'
#
loop_
_entity.id
_entity.type
_entity.pdbx_description
1 polymer ?
#
loop_
_entity_poly.entity_id
_entity_poly.type
_entity_poly.pdbx_seq_one_letter_code
_entity_poly.pdbx_strand_id
1 'polypeptide(L)'
;MRKSALFWQVYQDCLGYSDTSNRVLNELNNYIQKFISKEERDLPERDRATNLEDAFKQLLSVAVEQFQGKKTERAAVNRKYINELESQICTDFIQVRGRAGKVLVLNQDRLLLLTNLTVGKNKKLRLHELLRGFEQRGFYLDNQSTQMLVAFYERMGNVERMSDSGDAVYVRKTV
;
A
#
# COMPACT_ATOMS: atom_id res chain seq x y z
N MET A 1 3.41 37.42 4.95
CA MET A 1 3.24 35.97 4.69
C MET A 1 4.37 35.50 3.79
N ARG A 2 5.29 34.65 4.27
CA ARG A 2 6.28 34.00 3.39
C ARG A 2 5.55 32.93 2.57
N LYS A 3 5.48 33.08 1.25
CA LYS A 3 5.01 32.00 0.37
C LYS A 3 6.02 30.85 0.49
N SER A 4 5.56 29.70 0.96
CA SER A 4 6.35 28.47 0.92
C SER A 4 6.48 28.04 -0.54
N ALA A 5 7.68 28.17 -1.12
CA ALA A 5 7.96 27.68 -2.45
C ALA A 5 8.00 26.14 -2.44
N LEU A 6 7.49 25.50 -3.50
CA LEU A 6 7.56 24.05 -3.64
C LEU A 6 9.02 23.63 -3.84
N PHE A 7 9.41 22.47 -3.30
CA PHE A 7 10.80 22.01 -3.33
C PHE A 7 11.40 21.93 -4.76
N TRP A 8 10.59 21.54 -5.75
CA TRP A 8 11.02 21.49 -7.15
C TRP A 8 11.23 22.89 -7.76
N GLN A 9 10.47 23.91 -7.31
CA GLN A 9 10.66 25.29 -7.77
C GLN A 9 11.99 25.83 -7.25
N VAL A 10 12.31 25.55 -5.98
CA VAL A 10 13.61 25.91 -5.38
C VAL A 10 14.76 25.26 -6.16
N TYR A 11 14.62 23.99 -6.55
CA TYR A 11 15.63 23.32 -7.37
C TYR A 11 15.82 23.98 -8.74
N GLN A 12 14.73 24.32 -9.43
CA GLN A 12 14.79 25.00 -10.73
C GLN A 12 15.39 26.41 -10.62
N ASP A 13 15.03 27.16 -9.59
CA ASP A 13 15.58 28.49 -9.34
C ASP A 13 17.11 28.39 -9.10
N CYS A 14 17.58 27.38 -8.37
CA CYS A 14 19.01 27.15 -8.15
C CYS A 14 19.79 26.81 -9.43
N LEU A 15 19.16 26.16 -10.41
CA LEU A 15 19.79 25.89 -11.72
C LEU A 15 19.89 27.14 -12.59
N GLY A 16 19.01 28.12 -12.40
CA GLY A 16 18.99 29.38 -13.16
C GLY A 16 20.09 30.39 -12.78
N TYR A 17 20.68 30.26 -11.58
CA TYR A 17 21.71 31.17 -11.07
C TYR A 17 23.09 30.49 -11.01
N SER A 18 23.75 30.36 -12.17
CA SER A 18 25.05 29.68 -12.32
C SER A 18 26.18 30.19 -11.41
N ASP A 19 26.17 31.47 -11.05
CA ASP A 19 27.21 32.11 -10.22
C ASP A 19 27.07 31.83 -8.70
N THR A 20 25.92 31.32 -8.28
CA THR A 20 25.63 31.00 -6.86
C THR A 20 25.62 29.51 -6.55
N SER A 21 25.75 28.65 -7.55
CA SER A 21 25.63 27.18 -7.41
C SER A 21 26.56 26.59 -6.35
N ASN A 22 27.81 27.05 -6.27
CA ASN A 22 28.78 26.56 -5.27
C ASN A 22 28.43 27.00 -3.84
N ARG A 23 27.88 28.21 -3.67
CA ARG A 23 27.43 28.69 -2.36
C ARG A 23 26.20 27.92 -1.90
N VAL A 24 25.23 27.74 -2.77
CA VAL A 24 24.00 26.98 -2.48
C VAL A 24 24.32 25.52 -2.15
N LEU A 25 25.23 24.89 -2.91
CA LEU A 25 25.69 23.52 -2.63
C LEU A 25 26.32 23.41 -1.23
N ASN A 26 27.16 24.36 -0.84
CA ASN A 26 27.79 24.36 0.49
C ASN A 26 26.77 24.55 1.62
N GLU A 27 25.83 25.48 1.47
CA GLU A 27 24.75 25.69 2.45
C GLU A 27 23.86 24.45 2.58
N LEU A 28 23.52 23.82 1.45
CA LEU A 28 22.70 22.61 1.42
C LEU A 28 23.43 21.43 2.08
N ASN A 29 24.71 21.24 1.76
CA ASN A 29 25.55 20.24 2.42
C ASN A 29 25.63 20.49 3.94
N ASN A 30 25.82 21.74 4.38
CA ASN A 30 25.83 22.09 5.80
C ASN A 30 24.51 21.75 6.48
N TYR A 31 23.39 22.08 5.83
CA TYR A 31 22.06 21.75 6.33
C TYR A 31 21.88 20.23 6.44
N ILE A 32 22.27 19.46 5.41
CA ILE A 32 22.17 17.99 5.42
C ILE A 32 23.00 17.41 6.56
N GLN A 33 24.23 17.85 6.77
CA GLN A 33 25.10 17.38 7.85
C GLN A 33 24.50 17.66 9.23
N LYS A 34 23.94 18.87 9.42
CA LYS A 34 23.23 19.21 10.65
C LYS A 34 21.96 18.36 10.82
N PHE A 35 21.22 18.14 9.75
CA PHE A 35 19.99 17.37 9.74
C PHE A 35 20.21 15.90 10.09
N ILE A 36 21.30 15.27 9.62
CA ILE A 36 21.62 13.88 9.95
C ILE A 36 22.28 13.70 11.31
N SER A 37 22.79 14.78 11.91
CA SER A 37 23.55 14.74 13.16
C SER A 37 22.82 13.99 14.28
N LYS A 38 23.60 13.45 15.22
CA LYS A 38 23.10 12.78 16.43
C LYS A 38 22.18 13.66 17.28
N GLU A 39 22.41 14.95 17.28
CA GLU A 39 21.64 15.92 18.06
C GLU A 39 20.23 16.13 17.47
N GLU A 40 20.10 16.10 16.14
CA GLU A 40 18.80 16.29 15.50
C GLU A 40 18.06 14.99 15.20
N ARG A 41 18.72 14.00 14.58
CA ARG A 41 18.03 12.83 14.00
C ARG A 41 18.74 11.48 14.15
N ASP A 42 20.02 11.43 14.54
CA ASP A 42 20.81 10.18 14.66
C ASP A 42 20.70 9.31 13.40
N LEU A 43 20.85 9.94 12.23
CA LEU A 43 20.83 9.26 10.92
C LEU A 43 22.25 8.85 10.51
N PRO A 44 22.40 7.84 9.62
CA PRO A 44 23.71 7.44 9.12
C PRO A 44 24.46 8.63 8.51
N GLU A 45 25.74 8.74 8.86
CA GLU A 45 26.63 9.73 8.27
C GLU A 45 26.71 9.56 6.76
N ARG A 46 26.79 10.68 6.04
CA ARG A 46 26.91 10.70 4.59
C ARG A 46 27.96 11.68 4.17
N ASP A 47 28.67 11.36 3.10
CA ASP A 47 29.58 12.29 2.47
C ASP A 47 28.84 13.52 1.93
N ARG A 48 29.58 14.61 1.78
CA ARG A 48 29.08 15.83 1.13
C ARG A 48 28.89 15.57 -0.36
N ALA A 49 27.76 15.99 -0.89
CA ALA A 49 27.48 15.90 -2.32
C ALA A 49 28.39 16.85 -3.12
N THR A 50 28.82 16.39 -4.29
CA THR A 50 29.73 17.11 -5.19
C THR A 50 29.01 18.07 -6.14
N ASN A 51 27.70 17.88 -6.32
CA ASN A 51 26.85 18.73 -7.15
C ASN A 51 25.47 18.92 -6.50
N LEU A 52 24.71 19.91 -7.00
CA LEU A 52 23.39 20.26 -6.47
C LEU A 52 22.40 19.11 -6.60
N GLU A 53 22.39 18.40 -7.73
CA GLU A 53 21.44 17.30 -7.96
C GLU A 53 21.58 16.21 -6.89
N ASP A 54 22.80 15.78 -6.61
CA ASP A 54 23.10 14.77 -5.60
C ASP A 54 22.77 15.28 -4.19
N ALA A 55 23.03 16.56 -3.90
CA ALA A 55 22.66 17.16 -2.62
C ALA A 55 21.14 17.16 -2.40
N PHE A 56 20.36 17.49 -3.43
CA PHE A 56 18.89 17.46 -3.38
C PHE A 56 18.34 16.03 -3.25
N LYS A 57 18.91 15.06 -3.99
CA LYS A 57 18.57 13.63 -3.85
C LYS A 57 18.88 13.13 -2.44
N GLN A 58 20.04 13.49 -1.90
CA GLN A 58 20.46 13.15 -0.56
C GLN A 58 19.52 13.74 0.48
N LEU A 59 19.14 15.01 0.34
CA LEU A 59 18.16 15.65 1.22
C LEU A 59 16.82 14.92 1.21
N LEU A 60 16.31 14.54 0.03
CA LEU A 60 15.06 13.78 -0.08
C LEU A 60 15.16 12.41 0.60
N SER A 61 16.27 11.71 0.38
CA SER A 61 16.56 10.40 0.99
C SER A 61 16.56 10.49 2.52
N VAL A 62 17.33 11.41 3.10
CA VAL A 62 17.41 11.58 4.57
C VAL A 62 16.09 12.07 5.16
N ALA A 63 15.33 12.88 4.40
CA ALA A 63 14.00 13.33 4.82
C ALA A 63 12.95 12.22 4.84
N VAL A 64 13.11 11.14 4.07
CA VAL A 64 12.26 9.95 4.18
C VAL A 64 12.77 9.02 5.28
N GLU A 65 14.08 8.83 5.36
CA GLU A 65 14.72 7.92 6.33
C GLU A 65 14.49 8.30 7.80
N GLN A 66 14.32 9.59 8.10
CA GLN A 66 13.98 10.05 9.46
C GLN A 66 12.72 9.38 10.04
N PHE A 67 11.83 8.87 9.19
CA PHE A 67 10.59 8.18 9.57
C PHE A 67 10.74 6.65 9.64
N GLN A 68 11.86 6.10 9.19
CA GLN A 68 12.13 4.65 9.15
C GLN A 68 12.87 4.17 10.42
N GLY A 69 13.56 5.07 11.12
CA GLY A 69 14.32 4.74 12.32
C GLY A 69 13.44 4.25 13.48
N LYS A 70 13.74 3.07 14.03
CA LYS A 70 13.00 2.49 15.18
C LYS A 70 13.10 3.33 16.46
N LYS A 71 14.13 4.19 16.57
CA LYS A 71 14.45 4.99 17.75
C LYS A 71 13.71 6.33 17.83
N THR A 72 13.09 6.80 16.75
CA THR A 72 12.43 8.11 16.74
C THR A 72 10.93 7.97 17.00
N GLU A 73 10.35 8.91 17.76
CA GLU A 73 8.89 9.03 17.90
C GLU A 73 8.18 9.25 16.55
N ARG A 74 8.93 9.67 15.52
CA ARG A 74 8.41 9.92 14.16
C ARG A 74 7.98 8.65 13.46
N ALA A 75 8.69 7.54 13.65
CA ALA A 75 8.22 6.23 13.20
C ALA A 75 6.92 5.81 13.92
N ALA A 76 6.69 6.30 15.15
CA ALA A 76 5.45 6.04 15.88
C ALA A 76 4.24 6.72 15.24
N VAL A 77 4.42 7.87 14.56
CA VAL A 77 3.34 8.53 13.81
C VAL A 77 2.84 7.64 12.67
N ASN A 78 3.74 7.09 11.85
CA ASN A 78 3.37 6.16 10.78
C ASN A 78 2.68 4.91 11.36
N ARG A 79 3.20 4.35 12.45
CA ARG A 79 2.55 3.23 13.15
C ARG A 79 1.15 3.61 13.65
N LYS A 80 0.96 4.82 14.16
CA LYS A 80 -0.34 5.29 14.64
C LYS A 80 -1.37 5.36 13.51
N TYR A 81 -0.98 5.87 12.34
CA TYR A 81 -1.86 5.87 11.17
C TYR A 81 -2.23 4.45 10.71
N ILE A 82 -1.25 3.55 10.65
CA ILE A 82 -1.49 2.15 10.28
C ILE A 82 -2.42 1.50 11.30
N ASN A 83 -2.15 1.66 12.59
CA ASN A 83 -2.96 1.09 13.66
C ASN A 83 -4.39 1.64 13.65
N GLU A 84 -4.56 2.93 13.40
CA GLU A 84 -5.89 3.55 13.31
C GLU A 84 -6.67 2.95 12.14
N LEU A 85 -6.06 2.89 10.95
CA LEU A 85 -6.67 2.26 9.77
C LEU A 85 -7.02 0.79 10.02
N GLU A 86 -6.10 0.03 10.63
CA GLU A 86 -6.35 -1.35 11.01
C GLU A 86 -7.52 -1.47 11.99
N SER A 87 -7.61 -0.58 12.99
CA SER A 87 -8.63 -0.61 14.03
C SER A 87 -10.02 -0.16 13.55
N GLN A 88 -10.08 0.81 12.65
CA GLN A 88 -11.34 1.41 12.20
C GLN A 88 -11.91 0.72 10.97
N ILE A 89 -11.04 0.26 10.05
CA ILE A 89 -11.46 -0.27 8.75
C ILE A 89 -11.27 -1.78 8.69
N CYS A 90 -10.11 -2.27 9.14
CA CYS A 90 -9.73 -3.66 8.91
C CYS A 90 -10.19 -4.63 10.01
N THR A 91 -10.57 -4.15 11.20
CA THR A 91 -11.00 -5.00 12.34
C THR A 91 -12.05 -6.02 11.93
N ASP A 92 -12.97 -5.59 11.08
CA ASP A 92 -14.07 -6.40 10.59
C ASP A 92 -13.59 -7.51 9.65
N PHE A 93 -12.51 -7.28 8.90
CA PHE A 93 -11.98 -8.17 7.88
C PHE A 93 -10.76 -8.97 8.34
N ILE A 94 -10.14 -8.62 9.46
CA ILE A 94 -8.91 -9.24 9.93
C ILE A 94 -9.15 -10.01 11.23
N GLN A 95 -8.70 -11.26 11.24
CA GLN A 95 -8.65 -12.05 12.46
C GLN A 95 -7.22 -12.50 12.77
N VAL A 96 -6.80 -12.34 14.03
CA VAL A 96 -5.50 -12.82 14.50
C VAL A 96 -5.59 -14.33 14.77
N ARG A 97 -4.74 -15.12 14.10
CA ARG A 97 -4.69 -16.59 14.18
C ARG A 97 -3.33 -17.07 14.70
N GLY A 98 -2.97 -16.64 15.91
CA GLY A 98 -1.75 -17.08 16.61
C GLY A 98 -0.49 -16.92 15.74
N ARG A 99 0.26 -18.02 15.54
CA ARG A 99 1.50 -18.02 14.74
C ARG A 99 1.29 -17.73 13.25
N ALA A 100 0.08 -17.88 12.72
CA ALA A 100 -0.23 -17.56 11.33
C ALA A 100 -0.43 -16.04 11.10
N GLY A 101 -0.42 -15.24 12.17
CA GLY A 101 -0.56 -13.79 12.09
C GLY A 101 -2.01 -13.36 11.80
N LYS A 102 -2.14 -12.24 11.09
CA LYS A 102 -3.43 -11.64 10.70
C LYS A 102 -3.92 -12.28 9.40
N VAL A 103 -5.14 -12.79 9.40
CA VAL A 103 -5.77 -13.47 8.26
C VAL A 103 -7.03 -12.71 7.85
N LEU A 104 -7.26 -12.59 6.54
CA LEU A 104 -8.48 -12.04 5.98
C LEU A 104 -9.66 -13.00 6.22
N VAL A 105 -10.75 -12.50 6.78
CA VAL A 105 -11.97 -13.26 7.04
C VAL A 105 -13.14 -12.61 6.33
N LEU A 106 -13.77 -13.38 5.45
CA LEU A 106 -15.00 -13.01 4.76
C LEU A 106 -16.16 -13.81 5.35
N ASN A 107 -17.18 -13.12 5.85
CA ASN A 107 -18.43 -13.75 6.24
C ASN A 107 -19.32 -14.00 5.01
N GLN A 108 -20.41 -14.72 5.22
CA GLN A 108 -21.35 -15.09 4.16
C GLN A 108 -21.89 -13.86 3.41
N ASP A 109 -22.32 -12.81 4.11
CA ASP A 109 -22.91 -11.62 3.48
C ASP A 109 -21.90 -10.84 2.63
N ARG A 110 -20.67 -10.69 3.11
CA ARG A 110 -19.57 -10.04 2.37
C ARG A 110 -19.18 -10.84 1.15
N LEU A 111 -19.16 -12.17 1.28
CA LEU A 111 -18.87 -13.05 0.17
C LEU A 111 -19.93 -12.90 -0.92
N LEU A 112 -21.22 -12.94 -0.56
CA LEU A 112 -22.33 -12.72 -1.49
C LEU A 112 -22.31 -11.33 -2.12
N LEU A 113 -21.99 -10.29 -1.35
CA LEU A 113 -21.83 -8.93 -1.87
C LEU A 113 -20.70 -8.89 -2.91
N LEU A 114 -19.53 -9.47 -2.61
CA LEU A 114 -18.39 -9.55 -3.51
C LEU A 114 -18.73 -10.35 -4.78
N THR A 115 -19.47 -11.45 -4.65
CA THR A 115 -20.02 -12.22 -5.78
C THR A 115 -20.90 -11.35 -6.67
N ASN A 116 -21.88 -10.65 -6.09
CA ASN A 116 -22.82 -9.82 -6.84
C ASN A 116 -22.13 -8.63 -7.53
N LEU A 117 -21.17 -8.00 -6.87
CA LEU A 117 -20.34 -6.93 -7.45
C LEU A 117 -19.47 -7.42 -8.61
N THR A 118 -19.07 -8.70 -8.57
CA THR A 118 -18.22 -9.31 -9.59
C THR A 118 -19.03 -9.80 -10.78
N VAL A 119 -20.17 -10.45 -10.53
CA VAL A 119 -21.12 -10.85 -11.56
C VAL A 119 -21.73 -9.63 -12.27
N GLY A 120 -22.02 -8.57 -11.52
CA GLY A 120 -22.46 -7.29 -12.05
C GLY A 120 -23.75 -7.41 -12.87
N LYS A 121 -23.67 -7.09 -14.17
CA LYS A 121 -24.79 -7.17 -15.12
C LYS A 121 -24.93 -8.56 -15.76
N ASN A 122 -23.99 -9.46 -15.56
CA ASN A 122 -24.03 -10.81 -16.13
C ASN A 122 -25.07 -11.67 -15.39
N LYS A 123 -25.63 -12.67 -16.08
CA LYS A 123 -26.56 -13.64 -15.44
C LYS A 123 -25.83 -14.68 -14.57
N LYS A 124 -24.64 -15.09 -15.02
CA LYS A 124 -23.75 -16.04 -14.34
C LYS A 124 -22.31 -15.83 -14.83
N LEU A 125 -21.34 -16.23 -14.01
CA LEU A 125 -19.93 -16.29 -14.38
C LEU A 125 -19.38 -17.68 -14.10
N ARG A 126 -18.38 -18.13 -14.86
CA ARG A 126 -17.61 -19.32 -14.48
C ARG A 126 -16.80 -19.02 -13.23
N LEU A 127 -16.54 -20.03 -12.39
CA LEU A 127 -15.79 -19.86 -11.13
C LEU A 127 -14.45 -19.16 -11.35
N HIS A 128 -13.68 -19.55 -12.35
CA HIS A 128 -12.39 -18.93 -12.65
C HIS A 128 -12.49 -17.46 -13.12
N GLU A 129 -13.62 -17.02 -13.70
CA GLU A 129 -13.88 -15.61 -14.03
C GLU A 129 -14.27 -14.84 -12.77
N LEU A 130 -15.04 -15.47 -11.90
CA LEU A 130 -15.40 -14.91 -10.60
C LEU A 130 -14.16 -14.68 -9.73
N LEU A 131 -13.26 -15.66 -9.66
CA LEU A 131 -11.98 -15.54 -8.94
C LEU A 131 -11.12 -14.41 -9.52
N ARG A 132 -10.99 -14.32 -10.84
CA ARG A 132 -10.28 -13.19 -11.48
C ARG A 132 -10.91 -11.84 -11.13
N GLY A 133 -12.24 -11.77 -11.05
CA GLY A 133 -12.93 -10.56 -10.63
C GLY A 133 -12.74 -10.20 -9.15
N PHE A 134 -12.51 -11.20 -8.28
CA PHE A 134 -12.13 -11.01 -6.88
C PHE A 134 -10.71 -10.44 -6.80
N GLU A 135 -9.77 -11.01 -7.57
CA GLU A 135 -8.37 -10.56 -7.61
C GLU A 135 -8.26 -9.10 -8.10
N GLN A 136 -9.02 -8.72 -9.13
CA GLN A 136 -9.10 -7.33 -9.60
C GLN A 136 -9.59 -6.34 -8.52
N ARG A 137 -10.27 -6.84 -7.49
CA ARG A 137 -10.75 -6.07 -6.34
C ARG A 137 -9.86 -6.22 -5.10
N GLY A 138 -8.70 -6.87 -5.24
CA GLY A 138 -7.72 -7.08 -4.18
C GLY A 138 -7.96 -8.31 -3.31
N PHE A 139 -8.88 -9.19 -3.68
CA PHE A 139 -9.17 -10.43 -2.94
C PHE A 139 -8.47 -11.62 -3.59
N TYR A 140 -7.46 -12.15 -2.90
CA TYR A 140 -6.70 -13.32 -3.33
C TYR A 140 -7.03 -14.49 -2.40
N LEU A 141 -7.49 -15.60 -2.98
CA LEU A 141 -7.84 -16.80 -2.25
C LEU A 141 -6.82 -17.89 -2.56
N ASP A 142 -6.41 -18.63 -1.53
CA ASP A 142 -5.62 -19.83 -1.72
C ASP A 142 -6.48 -20.99 -2.22
N ASN A 143 -5.84 -22.11 -2.57
CA ASN A 143 -6.53 -23.27 -3.10
C ASN A 143 -7.57 -23.84 -2.12
N GLN A 144 -7.28 -23.82 -0.81
CA GLN A 144 -8.21 -24.30 0.22
C GLN A 144 -9.42 -23.39 0.35
N SER A 145 -9.23 -22.07 0.41
CA SER A 145 -10.32 -21.09 0.45
C SER A 145 -11.16 -21.15 -0.82
N THR A 146 -10.55 -21.43 -1.97
CA THR A 146 -11.27 -21.64 -3.23
C THR A 146 -12.17 -22.87 -3.20
N GLN A 147 -11.69 -24.00 -2.64
CA GLN A 147 -12.53 -25.19 -2.45
C GLN A 147 -13.70 -24.92 -1.50
N MET A 148 -13.44 -24.22 -0.39
CA MET A 148 -14.48 -23.82 0.56
C MET A 148 -15.50 -22.86 -0.07
N LEU A 149 -15.06 -21.99 -0.99
CA LEU A 149 -15.92 -21.09 -1.76
C LEU A 149 -16.87 -21.86 -2.69
N VAL A 150 -16.39 -22.91 -3.36
CA VAL A 150 -17.24 -23.80 -4.18
C VAL A 150 -18.29 -24.47 -3.32
N ALA A 151 -17.89 -25.11 -2.22
CA ALA A 151 -18.82 -25.75 -1.30
C ALA A 151 -19.84 -24.77 -0.70
N PHE A 152 -19.42 -23.51 -0.48
CA PHE A 152 -20.32 -22.45 -0.06
C PHE A 152 -21.41 -22.15 -1.11
N TYR A 153 -21.04 -21.95 -2.38
CA TYR A 153 -22.03 -21.67 -3.42
C TYR A 153 -22.93 -22.87 -3.72
N GLU A 154 -22.42 -24.09 -3.60
CA GLU A 154 -23.22 -25.32 -3.74
C GLU A 154 -24.29 -25.40 -2.65
N ARG A 155 -23.94 -25.13 -1.38
CA ARG A 155 -24.90 -25.08 -0.27
C ARG A 155 -25.97 -24.00 -0.45
N MET A 156 -25.61 -22.87 -1.06
CA MET A 156 -26.55 -21.78 -1.35
C MET A 156 -27.47 -22.08 -2.54
N GLY A 157 -27.21 -23.13 -3.32
CA GLY A 157 -27.97 -23.45 -4.55
C GLY A 157 -27.65 -22.52 -5.73
N ASN A 158 -26.57 -21.73 -5.65
CA ASN A 158 -26.20 -20.74 -6.67
C ASN A 158 -25.22 -21.29 -7.72
N VAL A 159 -25.00 -22.60 -7.73
CA VAL A 159 -24.06 -23.28 -8.64
C VAL A 159 -24.81 -24.08 -9.70
N GLU A 160 -24.42 -23.89 -10.96
CA GLU A 160 -24.74 -24.82 -12.04
C GLU A 160 -23.47 -25.55 -12.47
N ARG A 161 -23.49 -26.88 -12.37
CA ARG A 161 -22.50 -27.74 -13.04
C ARG A 161 -23.04 -28.04 -14.43
N MET A 162 -22.34 -27.59 -15.47
CA MET A 162 -22.68 -27.98 -16.84
C MET A 162 -21.74 -29.12 -17.25
N SER A 163 -22.32 -30.28 -17.56
CA SER A 163 -21.60 -31.52 -17.90
C SER A 163 -20.93 -31.50 -19.28
N ASP A 164 -21.12 -30.43 -20.06
CA ASP A 164 -20.68 -30.29 -21.45
C ASP A 164 -19.22 -29.84 -21.59
N SER A 165 -18.56 -29.41 -20.51
CA SER A 165 -17.18 -28.89 -20.54
C SER A 165 -16.22 -29.48 -19.50
N GLY A 166 -16.60 -30.56 -18.80
CA GLY A 166 -15.78 -31.20 -17.77
C GLY A 166 -15.60 -30.32 -16.52
N ASP A 167 -16.35 -30.61 -15.46
CA ASP A 167 -16.27 -29.95 -14.14
C ASP A 167 -16.40 -28.40 -14.08
N ALA A 168 -16.89 -27.77 -15.15
CA ALA A 168 -17.10 -26.32 -15.17
C ALA A 168 -18.23 -25.90 -14.19
N VAL A 169 -17.85 -25.17 -13.15
CA VAL A 169 -18.75 -24.58 -12.13
C VAL A 169 -19.12 -23.15 -12.52
N TYR A 170 -20.42 -22.88 -12.66
CA TYR A 170 -20.95 -21.52 -12.88
C TYR A 170 -21.65 -21.02 -11.63
N VAL A 171 -21.37 -19.77 -11.26
CA VAL A 171 -21.98 -19.10 -10.12
C VAL A 171 -22.98 -18.07 -10.63
N ARG A 172 -24.24 -18.19 -10.20
CA ARG A 172 -25.32 -17.24 -10.49
C ARG A 172 -25.29 -16.06 -9.51
N LYS A 173 -25.84 -14.93 -9.94
CA LYS A 173 -26.10 -13.79 -9.06
C LYS A 173 -27.11 -14.19 -7.98
N THR A 174 -26.90 -13.78 -6.73
CA THR A 174 -27.73 -14.23 -5.60
C THR A 174 -28.92 -13.31 -5.33
N VAL A 175 -29.03 -12.16 -6.01
CA VAL A 175 -30.17 -11.22 -5.93
C VAL A 175 -30.40 -10.52 -7.25
#